data_AF-A0A7C7JLY2-F1
#
_entry.id   AF-A0A7C7JLY2-F1
#
_cell.length_a   1.000
_cell.length_b   1.000
_cell.length_c   1.000
_cell.angle_alpha   90.00
_cell.angle_beta   90.00
_cell.angle_gamma   90.00
#
_symmetry.space_group_name_H-M   'P 1'
#
loop_
_entity.id
_entity.type
_entity.pdbx_description
1 polymer ?
#
loop_
_entity_poly.entity_id
_entity_poly.type
_entity_poly.pdbx_seq_one_letter_code
_entity_poly.pdbx_strand_id
1 'polypeptide(L)'
;MGFQFFSILVGYIESLTPKELAIFFSYPLMFGFSILTIKWFSKTKNLPPQERASLYAIDALLFALLGFLLKEEISDPILKLLFRDMFLSLTALALAVSVFSISKGLKKLYLLTYGGLLSALLVEFIVIFTTNLRLVDILIPLRKGLIVVSVYPVLLALLELIPIKRFRRLLIFLLSFLTAAVGLAWELNLVDFDTKAFIGLAIAVVVSLLYSWFVTQGAVLLERFLKKLSLGDEDRGELISNLKQLALILLLWVYWKVAVDFTNLSPLVEKLKGILLVDTDVVKISLYGILVSAFLFWFLYVSINILKKTIKLLFNPEEREEKGGSLEAVIYNLGILFAITLALAQLGLTWKVILPLAGALGIGLGFGLQTILNNYVSGFIMMFSKNIKVGDFVELPGNAGRFINNPSSTIFGRVEDISVLTTRIKTLDGIDILVPNSTFIGSQIINYTFRNPYVRVRFPFGVAYSSDPKKVKEILLKVAYECPWAKNYYKPPQVWFAEMGDSALIFHLLFWVDIREIWRNTYATLSHGLFDWVNTNAWYKLKEAGIEIPFPQQDLWFRNSLKVVLEKEDGTPLAVFDKPNLPQKEDENNTREGNK
;
A
#
# COMPACT_ATOMS: atom_id res chain seq x y z
N MET A 1 40.22 26.15 64.01
CA MET A 1 39.25 25.81 62.93
C MET A 1 37.86 25.47 63.47
N GLY A 2 37.69 24.56 64.43
CA GLY A 2 36.35 24.19 64.95
C GLY A 2 35.52 25.31 65.60
N PHE A 3 36.15 26.30 66.24
CA PHE A 3 35.45 27.44 66.87
C PHE A 3 34.97 28.51 65.86
N GLN A 4 35.78 28.82 64.85
CA GLN A 4 35.36 29.67 63.73
C GLN A 4 34.24 29.01 62.91
N PHE A 5 34.36 27.69 62.72
CA PHE A 5 33.36 26.87 62.05
C PHE A 5 32.00 26.96 62.76
N PHE A 6 31.98 26.81 64.09
CA PHE A 6 30.75 26.92 64.88
C PHE A 6 30.17 28.34 64.87
N SER A 7 31.02 29.39 64.91
CA SER A 7 30.56 30.78 64.87
C SER A 7 29.93 31.20 63.54
N ILE A 8 30.47 30.72 62.41
CA ILE A 8 29.91 30.99 61.07
C ILE A 8 28.58 30.24 60.91
N LEU A 9 28.52 28.99 61.39
CA LEU A 9 27.31 28.18 61.33
C LEU A 9 26.18 28.77 62.21
N VAL A 10 26.51 29.24 63.41
CA VAL A 10 25.55 29.91 64.31
C VAL A 10 25.09 31.25 63.74
N GLY A 11 26.01 32.10 63.26
CA GLY A 11 25.64 33.39 62.66
C GLY A 11 24.81 33.24 61.37
N TYR A 12 25.01 32.15 60.62
CA TYR A 12 24.20 31.84 59.45
C TYR A 12 22.82 31.29 59.82
N ILE A 13 22.73 30.40 60.82
CA ILE A 13 21.44 29.89 61.35
C ILE A 13 20.60 31.03 61.96
N GLU A 14 21.22 32.01 62.60
CA GLU A 14 20.54 33.19 63.15
C GLU A 14 20.00 34.14 62.05
N SER A 15 20.54 34.07 60.84
CA SER A 15 20.08 34.87 59.69
C SER A 15 18.84 34.32 58.98
N LEU A 16 18.40 33.10 59.33
CA LEU A 16 17.29 32.40 58.69
C LEU A 16 15.92 32.84 59.22
N THR A 17 14.93 32.89 58.33
CA THR A 17 13.55 33.06 58.76
C THR A 17 13.03 31.81 59.50
N PRO A 18 12.06 31.93 60.42
CA PRO A 18 11.46 30.78 61.11
C PRO A 18 10.89 29.72 60.15
N LYS A 19 10.42 30.16 58.97
CA LYS A 19 9.92 29.29 57.90
C LYS A 19 11.04 28.49 57.24
N GLU A 20 12.17 29.12 56.91
CA GLU A 20 13.35 28.45 56.34
C GLU A 20 14.02 27.50 57.35
N LEU A 21 14.03 27.87 58.63
CA LEU A 21 14.47 27.03 59.74
C LEU A 21 13.60 25.78 59.90
N ALA A 22 12.27 25.94 59.86
CA ALA A 22 11.35 24.81 59.89
C ALA A 22 11.54 23.88 58.68
N ILE A 23 11.75 24.45 57.49
CA ILE A 23 12.07 23.68 56.28
C ILE A 23 13.39 22.92 56.50
N PHE A 24 14.46 23.56 56.96
CA PHE A 24 15.78 22.95 57.18
C PHE A 24 15.75 21.77 58.14
N PHE A 25 15.04 21.91 59.27
CA PHE A 25 14.93 20.86 60.28
C PHE A 25 13.88 19.78 59.95
N SER A 26 12.92 20.03 59.07
CA SER A 26 11.94 19.01 58.66
C SER A 26 12.56 17.88 57.82
N TYR A 27 13.69 18.13 57.14
CA TYR A 27 14.31 17.16 56.23
C TYR A 27 14.95 15.93 56.88
N PRO A 28 15.79 16.04 57.92
CA PRO A 28 16.31 14.86 58.62
C PRO A 28 15.18 13.97 59.15
N LEU A 29 14.07 14.58 59.58
CA LEU A 29 12.87 13.88 60.04
C LEU A 29 12.16 13.17 58.89
N MET A 30 11.96 13.84 57.75
CA MET A 30 11.36 13.23 56.56
C MET A 30 12.22 12.11 55.95
N PHE A 31 13.54 12.30 55.93
CA PHE A 31 14.49 11.27 55.49
C PHE A 31 14.47 10.06 56.41
N GLY A 32 14.42 10.29 57.74
CA GLY A 32 14.19 9.24 58.73
C GLY A 32 12.86 8.50 58.50
N PHE A 33 11.80 9.23 58.14
CA PHE A 33 10.49 8.67 57.83
C PHE A 33 10.51 7.80 56.56
N SER A 34 11.19 8.23 55.50
CA SER A 34 11.38 7.42 54.28
C SER A 34 12.18 6.15 54.55
N ILE A 35 13.23 6.20 55.39
CA ILE A 35 13.94 4.99 55.81
C ILE A 35 13.01 4.02 56.56
N LEU A 36 12.11 4.54 57.40
CA LEU A 36 11.16 3.75 58.16
C LEU A 36 10.07 3.12 57.26
N THR A 37 9.51 3.87 56.31
CA THR A 37 8.57 3.33 55.31
C THR A 37 9.25 2.26 54.48
N ILE A 38 10.50 2.50 54.05
CA ILE A 38 11.29 1.51 53.30
C ILE A 38 11.46 0.22 54.12
N LYS A 39 11.85 0.34 55.39
CA LYS A 39 12.05 -0.81 56.29
C LYS A 39 10.75 -1.55 56.63
N TRP A 40 9.62 -0.85 56.60
CA TRP A 40 8.29 -1.43 56.78
C TRP A 40 7.87 -2.24 55.55
N PHE A 41 8.00 -1.68 54.34
CA PHE A 41 7.77 -2.39 53.08
C PHE A 41 8.73 -3.58 52.87
N SER A 42 9.91 -3.58 53.48
CA SER A 42 10.86 -4.69 53.35
C SER A 42 10.44 -5.91 54.16
N LYS A 43 9.58 -5.73 55.18
CA LYS A 43 9.04 -6.79 56.03
C LYS A 43 7.80 -7.46 55.45
N THR A 44 7.11 -6.85 54.49
CA THR A 44 5.96 -7.45 53.80
C THR A 44 6.44 -8.54 52.84
N LYS A 45 6.52 -9.78 53.35
CA LYS A 45 7.07 -10.96 52.63
C LYS A 45 6.28 -11.41 51.38
N ASN A 46 5.08 -10.88 51.14
CA ASN A 46 4.15 -11.41 50.13
C ASN A 46 4.20 -10.75 48.74
N LEU A 47 4.96 -9.67 48.54
CA LEU A 47 5.00 -8.98 47.24
C LEU A 47 6.13 -9.53 46.33
N PRO A 48 5.90 -9.72 45.03
CA PRO A 48 6.94 -9.98 44.04
C PRO A 48 8.08 -8.95 44.13
N PRO A 49 9.33 -9.32 43.81
CA PRO A 49 10.48 -8.41 43.85
C PRO A 49 10.27 -7.14 43.00
N GLN A 50 9.58 -7.26 41.87
CA GLN A 50 9.29 -6.17 40.96
C GLN A 50 8.27 -5.17 41.53
N GLU A 51 7.22 -5.65 42.21
CA GLU A 51 6.20 -4.79 42.83
C GLU A 51 6.76 -4.03 44.06
N ARG A 52 7.65 -4.68 44.82
CA ARG A 52 8.42 -4.00 45.86
C ARG A 52 9.28 -2.88 45.29
N ALA A 53 9.94 -3.12 44.16
CA ALA A 53 10.75 -2.11 43.48
C ALA A 53 9.97 -0.88 43.05
N SER A 54 8.78 -1.08 42.50
CA SER A 54 7.91 0.04 42.12
C SER A 54 7.48 0.87 43.33
N LEU A 55 7.10 0.24 44.45
CA LEU A 55 6.69 0.97 45.67
C LEU A 55 7.83 1.80 46.26
N TYR A 56 9.03 1.24 46.27
CA TYR A 56 10.25 1.91 46.70
C TYR A 56 10.70 3.05 45.79
N ALA A 57 10.59 2.86 44.48
CA ALA A 57 10.82 3.93 43.53
C ALA A 57 9.80 5.05 43.72
N ILE A 58 8.52 4.72 43.92
CA ILE A 58 7.46 5.70 44.20
C ILE A 58 7.75 6.48 45.49
N ASP A 59 8.15 5.83 46.59
CA ASP A 59 8.49 6.52 47.85
C ASP A 59 9.67 7.50 47.68
N ALA A 60 10.74 7.07 47.01
CA ALA A 60 11.88 7.93 46.76
C ALA A 60 11.56 9.07 45.77
N LEU A 61 10.65 8.85 44.83
CA LEU A 61 10.13 9.86 43.92
C LEU A 61 9.22 10.86 44.60
N LEU A 62 8.35 10.41 45.51
CA LEU A 62 7.55 11.28 46.36
C LEU A 62 8.44 12.13 47.26
N PHE A 63 9.48 11.53 47.85
CA PHE A 63 10.49 12.25 48.60
C PHE A 63 11.14 13.33 47.73
N ALA A 64 11.59 12.98 46.52
CA ALA A 64 12.17 13.90 45.53
C ALA A 64 11.23 15.05 45.11
N LEU A 65 9.95 14.74 44.89
CA LEU A 65 8.93 15.72 44.53
C LEU A 65 8.66 16.70 45.68
N LEU A 66 8.62 16.19 46.91
CA LEU A 66 8.32 17.00 48.08
C LEU A 66 9.42 18.00 48.38
N GLY A 67 10.69 17.60 48.26
CA GLY A 67 11.77 18.57 48.43
C GLY A 67 12.00 19.51 47.26
N PHE A 68 11.56 19.14 46.05
CA PHE A 68 11.45 20.10 44.96
C PHE A 68 10.45 21.22 45.29
N LEU A 69 9.26 20.86 45.80
CA LEU A 69 8.23 21.82 46.21
C LEU A 69 8.71 22.72 47.36
N LEU A 70 9.41 22.15 48.34
CA LEU A 70 9.92 22.91 49.48
C LEU A 70 11.09 23.84 49.12
N LYS A 71 11.91 23.51 48.10
CA LYS A 71 12.99 24.39 47.61
C LYS A 71 12.46 25.71 47.06
N GLU A 72 11.29 25.71 46.43
CA GLU A 72 10.65 26.92 45.88
C GLU A 72 10.38 27.97 46.97
N GLU A 73 10.08 27.52 48.20
CA GLU A 73 9.78 28.40 49.35
C GLU A 73 11.00 29.05 50.00
N ILE A 74 12.22 28.65 49.63
CA ILE A 74 13.46 29.22 50.15
C ILE A 74 13.79 30.48 49.34
N SER A 75 13.93 31.59 50.06
CA SER A 75 14.13 32.92 49.47
C SER A 75 15.60 33.23 49.26
N ASP A 76 16.45 32.79 50.19
CA ASP A 76 17.89 33.00 50.12
C ASP A 76 18.54 32.17 48.98
N PRO A 77 19.29 32.78 48.05
CA PRO A 77 19.87 32.10 46.90
C PRO A 77 20.92 31.03 47.24
N ILE A 78 21.73 31.29 48.27
CA ILE A 78 22.81 30.40 48.71
C ILE A 78 22.18 29.20 49.42
N LEU A 79 21.20 29.47 50.29
CA LEU A 79 20.41 28.44 50.94
C LEU A 79 19.65 27.58 49.93
N LYS A 80 19.09 28.18 48.89
CA LYS A 80 18.38 27.45 47.83
C LYS A 80 19.31 26.53 47.03
N LEU A 81 20.56 26.94 46.82
CA LEU A 81 21.61 26.12 46.18
C LEU A 81 22.06 24.97 47.10
N LEU A 82 22.32 25.29 48.37
CA LEU A 82 22.65 24.35 49.45
C LEU A 82 21.60 23.25 49.61
N PHE A 83 20.34 23.67 49.72
CA PHE A 83 19.20 22.79 49.85
C PHE A 83 19.04 21.91 48.63
N ARG A 84 19.20 22.47 47.42
CA ARG A 84 19.20 21.67 46.19
C ARG A 84 20.20 20.53 46.29
N ASP A 85 21.45 20.84 46.65
CA ASP A 85 22.56 19.89 46.54
C ASP A 85 22.56 18.83 47.66
N MET A 86 22.18 19.20 48.89
CA MET A 86 21.90 18.24 49.96
C MET A 86 20.71 17.35 49.65
N PHE A 87 19.66 17.91 49.06
CA PHE A 87 18.46 17.16 48.76
C PHE A 87 18.68 16.15 47.64
N LEU A 88 19.42 16.53 46.59
CA LEU A 88 19.77 15.66 45.46
C LEU A 88 20.58 14.44 45.89
N SER A 89 21.47 14.62 46.85
CA SER A 89 22.30 13.53 47.37
C SER A 89 21.53 12.64 48.34
N LEU A 90 20.66 13.19 49.19
CA LEU A 90 19.78 12.41 50.07
C LEU A 90 18.72 11.62 49.30
N THR A 91 18.12 12.20 48.27
CA THR A 91 17.18 11.51 47.37
C THR A 91 17.87 10.40 46.59
N ALA A 92 19.06 10.66 46.05
CA ALA A 92 19.88 9.63 45.40
C ALA A 92 20.25 8.50 46.36
N LEU A 93 20.54 8.82 47.63
CA LEU A 93 20.89 7.84 48.65
C LEU A 93 19.66 6.99 49.05
N ALA A 94 18.48 7.60 49.16
CA ALA A 94 17.22 6.89 49.38
C ALA A 94 16.89 5.95 48.21
N LEU A 95 17.01 6.42 46.97
CA LEU A 95 16.86 5.61 45.74
C LEU A 95 17.85 4.44 45.70
N ALA A 96 19.10 4.67 46.09
CA ALA A 96 20.09 3.61 46.16
C ALA A 96 19.68 2.53 47.17
N VAL A 97 19.37 2.91 48.42
CA VAL A 97 18.91 1.96 49.45
C VAL A 97 17.71 1.16 48.97
N SER A 98 16.77 1.83 48.31
CA SER A 98 15.53 1.24 47.86
C SER A 98 15.75 0.22 46.73
N VAL A 99 16.59 0.53 45.74
CA VAL A 99 16.91 -0.34 44.59
C VAL A 99 17.80 -1.53 44.97
N PHE A 100 18.79 -1.33 45.86
CA PHE A 100 19.70 -2.40 46.28
C PHE A 100 19.08 -3.39 47.28
N SER A 101 17.95 -3.06 47.90
CA SER A 101 17.17 -3.99 48.73
C SER A 101 16.55 -5.16 47.93
N ILE A 102 16.62 -5.10 46.59
CA ILE A 102 15.87 -5.93 45.65
C ILE A 102 16.80 -6.85 44.85
N SER A 103 17.96 -6.36 44.41
CA SER A 103 18.94 -7.12 43.64
C SER A 103 20.00 -7.76 44.55
N LYS A 104 19.93 -9.08 44.75
CA LYS A 104 20.98 -9.84 45.46
C LYS A 104 22.33 -9.81 44.74
N GLY A 105 22.35 -9.64 43.42
CA GLY A 105 23.56 -9.66 42.59
C GLY A 105 24.40 -8.39 42.69
N LEU A 106 23.79 -7.26 43.05
CA LEU A 106 24.43 -5.94 43.01
C LEU A 106 24.91 -5.44 44.38
N LYS A 107 24.88 -6.26 45.45
CA LYS A 107 25.32 -5.84 46.80
C LYS A 107 26.72 -5.20 46.86
N LYS A 108 27.66 -5.60 45.99
CA LYS A 108 29.01 -4.99 45.93
C LYS A 108 28.98 -3.54 45.43
N LEU A 109 28.04 -3.21 44.55
CA LEU A 109 27.87 -1.87 43.97
C LEU A 109 27.10 -0.91 44.91
N TYR A 110 26.39 -1.45 45.90
CA TYR A 110 25.73 -0.67 46.95
C TYR A 110 26.73 0.18 47.75
N LEU A 111 27.86 -0.42 48.16
CA LEU A 111 28.90 0.28 48.92
C LEU A 111 29.53 1.41 48.10
N LEU A 112 29.73 1.21 46.80
CA LEU A 112 30.24 2.21 45.85
C LEU A 112 29.27 3.40 45.72
N THR A 113 27.98 3.10 45.55
CA THR A 113 26.92 4.11 45.44
C THR A 113 26.78 4.92 46.72
N TYR A 114 26.67 4.22 47.85
CA TYR A 114 26.47 4.83 49.16
C TYR A 114 27.70 5.65 49.57
N GLY A 115 28.90 5.07 49.45
CA GLY A 115 30.15 5.75 49.78
C GLY A 115 30.39 6.97 48.89
N GLY A 116 30.13 6.87 47.58
CA GLY A 116 30.36 7.98 46.66
C GLY A 116 29.36 9.14 46.83
N LEU A 117 28.06 8.87 47.07
CA LEU A 117 27.08 9.93 47.38
C LEU A 117 27.37 10.61 48.72
N LEU A 118 27.78 9.85 49.73
CA LEU A 118 28.13 10.40 51.05
C LEU A 118 29.44 11.20 50.99
N SER A 119 30.38 10.77 50.14
CA SER A 119 31.59 11.55 49.81
C SER A 119 31.24 12.84 49.07
N ALA A 120 30.31 12.80 48.11
CA ALA A 120 29.84 14.00 47.40
C ALA A 120 29.16 15.01 48.35
N LEU A 121 28.39 14.53 49.33
CA LEU A 121 27.82 15.35 50.41
C LEU A 121 28.89 16.01 51.28
N LEU A 122 29.91 15.26 51.66
CA LEU A 122 31.03 15.79 52.43
C LEU A 122 31.80 16.84 51.64
N VAL A 123 32.05 16.59 50.35
CA VAL A 123 32.70 17.56 49.46
C VAL A 123 31.87 18.83 49.35
N GLU A 124 30.54 18.71 49.19
CA GLU A 124 29.63 19.85 49.17
C GLU A 124 29.74 20.66 50.46
N PHE A 125 29.66 19.99 51.60
CA PHE A 125 29.84 20.61 52.91
C PHE A 125 31.16 21.39 53.01
N ILE A 126 32.26 20.83 52.51
CA ILE A 126 33.57 21.51 52.50
C ILE A 126 33.58 22.73 51.57
N VAL A 127 32.95 22.65 50.39
CA VAL A 127 32.85 23.76 49.42
C VAL A 127 32.12 24.96 50.00
N ILE A 128 31.10 24.72 50.81
CA ILE A 128 30.26 25.78 51.39
C ILE A 128 31.03 26.59 52.44
N PHE A 129 31.83 25.92 53.25
CA PHE A 129 32.50 26.54 54.40
C PHE A 129 33.95 26.92 54.13
N THR A 130 34.48 26.61 52.94
CA THR A 130 35.83 27.03 52.55
C THR A 130 35.82 28.46 52.00
N THR A 131 36.76 29.28 52.47
CA THR A 131 37.02 30.62 51.91
C THR A 131 38.04 30.60 50.78
N ASN A 132 38.63 29.43 50.47
CA ASN A 132 39.67 29.28 49.47
C ASN A 132 39.08 28.93 48.10
N LEU A 133 39.05 29.92 47.20
CA LEU A 133 38.51 29.79 45.84
C LEU A 133 39.20 28.68 45.01
N ARG A 134 40.51 28.47 45.17
CA ARG A 134 41.24 27.40 44.44
C ARG A 134 40.80 26.01 44.86
N LEU A 135 40.40 25.84 46.13
CA LEU A 135 39.85 24.60 46.65
C LEU A 135 38.45 24.35 46.07
N VAL A 136 37.64 25.40 45.95
CA VAL A 136 36.30 25.32 45.34
C VAL A 136 36.39 24.84 43.88
N ASP A 137 37.32 25.37 43.10
CA ASP A 137 37.53 24.99 41.69
C ASP A 137 37.89 23.51 41.49
N ILE A 138 38.47 22.86 42.50
CA ILE A 138 38.82 21.43 42.48
C ILE A 138 37.69 20.57 43.04
N LEU A 139 37.02 21.04 44.09
CA LEU A 139 36.03 20.26 44.82
C LEU A 139 34.69 20.18 44.08
N ILE A 140 34.27 21.22 43.35
CA ILE A 140 33.05 21.19 42.52
C ILE A 140 33.12 20.09 41.45
N PRO A 141 34.16 20.00 40.58
CA PRO A 141 34.26 18.94 39.58
C PRO A 141 34.38 17.55 40.22
N LEU A 142 35.15 17.43 41.32
CA LEU A 142 35.25 16.18 42.09
C LEU A 142 33.87 15.71 42.59
N ARG A 143 33.05 16.62 43.12
CA ARG A 143 31.68 16.34 43.55
C ARG A 143 30.83 15.84 42.40
N LYS A 144 30.82 16.55 41.26
CA LYS A 144 30.05 16.16 40.07
C LYS A 144 30.42 14.76 39.61
N GLY A 145 31.71 14.46 39.52
CA GLY A 145 32.23 13.13 39.19
C GLY A 145 31.78 12.04 40.17
N LEU A 146 31.86 12.31 41.48
CA LEU A 146 31.38 11.38 42.51
C LEU A 146 29.89 11.09 42.38
N ILE A 147 29.06 12.11 42.09
CA ILE A 147 27.61 11.92 41.87
C ILE A 147 27.36 11.03 40.65
N VAL A 148 27.98 11.33 39.50
CA VAL A 148 27.79 10.56 38.26
C VAL A 148 28.18 9.09 38.45
N VAL A 149 29.35 8.84 39.06
CA VAL A 149 29.84 7.47 39.34
C VAL A 149 28.93 6.74 40.31
N SER A 150 28.34 7.44 41.28
CA SER A 150 27.49 6.83 42.30
C SER A 150 26.06 6.55 41.80
N VAL A 151 25.51 7.39 40.94
CA VAL A 151 24.16 7.20 40.39
C VAL A 151 24.13 6.09 39.33
N TYR A 152 25.24 5.89 38.61
CA TYR A 152 25.33 4.89 37.54
C TYR A 152 24.97 3.44 37.96
N PRO A 153 25.44 2.91 39.10
CA PRO A 153 25.01 1.60 39.59
C PRO A 153 23.51 1.49 39.90
N VAL A 154 22.87 2.57 40.39
CA VAL A 154 21.42 2.61 40.65
C VAL A 154 20.65 2.48 39.33
N LEU A 155 21.11 3.21 38.31
CA LEU A 155 20.58 3.15 36.95
C LEU A 155 20.71 1.74 36.34
N LEU A 156 21.87 1.09 36.50
CA LEU A 156 22.07 -0.30 36.07
C LEU A 156 21.14 -1.29 36.79
N ALA A 157 20.96 -1.09 38.10
CA ALA A 157 20.10 -1.94 38.92
C ALA A 157 18.62 -1.83 38.52
N LEU A 158 18.15 -0.63 38.17
CA LEU A 158 16.81 -0.43 37.62
C LEU A 158 16.61 -1.17 36.28
N LEU A 159 17.64 -1.22 35.44
CA LEU A 159 17.59 -1.98 34.19
C LEU A 159 17.58 -3.50 34.41
N GLU A 160 18.07 -4.02 35.54
CA GLU A 160 17.95 -5.46 35.87
C GLU A 160 16.49 -5.92 36.01
N LEU A 161 15.58 -4.99 36.35
CA LEU A 161 14.14 -5.27 36.47
C LEU A 161 13.50 -5.63 35.13
N ILE A 162 14.16 -5.30 34.01
CA ILE A 162 13.70 -5.61 32.66
C ILE A 162 13.99 -7.10 32.35
N PRO A 163 12.94 -7.93 32.11
CA PRO A 163 13.09 -9.38 31.94
C PRO A 163 13.73 -9.78 30.60
N ILE A 164 13.68 -8.92 29.58
CA ILE A 164 14.13 -9.24 28.21
C ILE A 164 15.66 -9.04 28.10
N LYS A 165 16.42 -10.14 28.14
CA LYS A 165 17.91 -10.12 28.14
C LYS A 165 18.56 -9.35 26.98
N ARG A 166 18.05 -9.48 25.75
CA ARG A 166 18.62 -8.77 24.57
C ARG A 166 18.37 -7.26 24.66
N PHE A 167 17.13 -6.89 24.95
CA PHE A 167 16.72 -5.49 25.10
C PHE A 167 17.43 -4.81 26.28
N ARG A 168 17.56 -5.52 27.40
CA ARG A 168 18.32 -5.07 28.57
C ARG A 168 19.77 -4.77 28.23
N ARG A 169 20.45 -5.59 27.42
CA ARG A 169 21.84 -5.31 27.00
C ARG A 169 21.97 -4.04 26.16
N LEU A 170 21.06 -3.83 25.20
CA LEU A 170 21.02 -2.61 24.41
C LEU A 170 20.79 -1.37 25.30
N LEU A 171 19.81 -1.46 26.21
CA LEU A 171 19.51 -0.38 27.15
C LEU A 171 20.67 -0.09 28.10
N ILE A 172 21.36 -1.11 28.60
CA ILE A 172 22.57 -0.92 29.40
C ILE A 172 23.60 -0.16 28.59
N PHE A 173 23.91 -0.59 27.36
CA PHE A 173 24.88 0.10 26.51
C PHE A 173 24.50 1.57 26.24
N LEU A 174 23.25 1.82 25.84
CA LEU A 174 22.73 3.17 25.60
C LEU A 174 22.76 4.03 26.87
N LEU A 175 22.35 3.47 28.00
CA LEU A 175 22.34 4.18 29.28
C LEU A 175 23.77 4.48 29.73
N SER A 176 24.71 3.54 29.63
CA SER A 176 26.12 3.77 29.93
C SER A 176 26.71 4.89 29.06
N PHE A 177 26.44 4.85 27.76
CA PHE A 177 26.88 5.90 26.84
C PHE A 177 26.27 7.26 27.17
N LEU A 178 24.95 7.32 27.41
CA LEU A 178 24.25 8.54 27.80
C LEU A 178 24.74 9.09 29.14
N THR A 179 24.91 8.23 30.15
CA THR A 179 25.39 8.65 31.48
C THR A 179 26.79 9.23 31.39
N ALA A 180 27.67 8.63 30.57
CA ALA A 180 29.01 9.15 30.30
C ALA A 180 28.97 10.48 29.52
N ALA A 181 28.20 10.57 28.44
CA ALA A 181 28.08 11.76 27.61
C ALA A 181 27.49 12.94 28.38
N VAL A 182 26.45 12.68 29.17
CA VAL A 182 25.76 13.68 29.97
C VAL A 182 26.59 14.07 31.20
N GLY A 183 27.29 13.13 31.83
CA GLY A 183 28.26 13.42 32.87
C GLY A 183 29.39 14.34 32.37
N LEU A 184 29.93 14.05 31.19
CA LEU A 184 30.90 14.93 30.53
C LEU A 184 30.31 16.30 30.19
N ALA A 185 29.07 16.35 29.70
CA ALA A 185 28.39 17.61 29.39
C ALA A 185 28.16 18.47 30.65
N TRP A 186 27.85 17.84 31.80
CA TRP A 186 27.73 18.53 33.08
C TRP A 186 29.07 19.05 33.60
N GLU A 187 30.13 18.28 33.36
CA GLU A 187 31.50 18.66 33.74
C GLU A 187 32.00 19.86 32.94
N LEU A 188 31.70 19.88 31.64
CA LEU A 188 32.03 20.99 30.73
C LEU A 188 31.08 22.20 30.87
N ASN A 189 30.19 22.21 31.87
CA ASN A 189 29.15 23.23 32.07
C ASN A 189 28.29 23.48 30.81
N LEU A 190 28.11 22.45 29.98
CA LEU A 190 27.22 22.49 28.81
C LEU A 190 25.76 22.20 29.21
N VAL A 191 25.55 21.53 30.34
CA VAL A 191 24.23 21.13 30.87
C VAL A 191 24.18 21.41 32.37
N ASP A 192 23.15 22.12 32.82
CA ASP A 192 22.84 22.30 34.24
C ASP A 192 21.87 21.22 34.71
N PHE A 193 22.32 20.39 35.65
CA PHE A 193 21.47 19.46 36.38
C PHE A 193 20.77 20.17 37.54
N ASP A 194 19.64 20.81 37.25
CA ASP A 194 18.72 21.26 38.29
C ASP A 194 17.72 20.14 38.67
N THR A 195 16.90 20.38 39.67
CA THR A 195 15.84 19.47 40.13
C THR A 195 14.91 18.98 39.02
N LYS A 196 14.71 19.77 37.95
CA LYS A 196 13.95 19.35 36.76
C LYS A 196 14.55 18.13 36.06
N ALA A 197 15.88 18.03 35.97
CA ALA A 197 16.55 16.92 35.32
C ALA A 197 16.34 15.59 36.07
N PHE A 198 16.23 15.65 37.39
CA PHE A 198 15.91 14.49 38.22
C PHE A 198 14.46 14.03 38.05
N ILE A 199 13.52 14.98 37.94
CA ILE A 199 12.13 14.67 37.58
C ILE A 199 12.06 14.04 36.18
N GLY A 200 12.86 14.51 35.23
CA GLY A 200 12.98 13.88 33.91
C GLY A 200 13.51 12.45 33.99
N LEU A 201 14.59 12.22 34.73
CA LEU A 201 15.17 10.88 34.93
C LEU A 201 14.16 9.91 35.57
N ALA A 202 13.44 10.39 36.60
CA ALA A 202 12.36 9.68 37.26
C ALA A 202 11.26 9.25 36.29
N ILE A 203 10.76 10.19 35.49
CA ILE A 203 9.74 9.93 34.46
C ILE A 203 10.27 8.90 33.47
N ALA A 204 11.51 9.05 33.00
CA ALA A 204 12.12 8.12 32.06
C ALA A 204 12.14 6.69 32.61
N VAL A 205 12.55 6.49 33.87
CA VAL A 205 12.56 5.18 34.54
C VAL A 205 11.16 4.59 34.66
N VAL A 206 10.19 5.39 35.11
CA VAL A 206 8.79 4.94 35.24
C VAL A 206 8.24 4.53 33.88
N VAL A 207 8.49 5.33 32.84
CA VAL A 207 8.12 5.01 31.46
C VAL A 207 8.82 3.74 30.98
N SER A 208 10.10 3.49 31.32
CA SER A 208 10.81 2.24 30.98
C SER A 208 10.12 1.01 31.56
N LEU A 209 9.71 1.11 32.83
CA LEU A 209 9.07 0.02 33.56
C LEU A 209 7.69 -0.28 32.98
N LEU A 210 6.88 0.77 32.76
CA LEU A 210 5.58 0.65 32.11
C LEU A 210 5.73 0.06 30.71
N TYR A 211 6.67 0.56 29.91
CA TYR A 211 6.97 0.03 28.59
C TYR A 211 7.29 -1.47 28.62
N SER A 212 8.18 -1.90 29.50
CA SER A 212 8.56 -3.30 29.63
C SER A 212 7.37 -4.19 29.99
N TRP A 213 6.49 -3.71 30.87
CA TRP A 213 5.27 -4.41 31.24
C TRP A 213 4.28 -4.48 30.07
N PHE A 214 3.98 -3.36 29.42
CA PHE A 214 3.05 -3.29 28.28
C PHE A 214 3.52 -4.13 27.10
N VAL A 215 4.81 -4.09 26.74
CA VAL A 215 5.33 -4.86 25.61
C VAL A 215 5.31 -6.36 25.87
N THR A 216 5.61 -6.79 27.11
CA THR A 216 5.59 -8.22 27.44
C THR A 216 4.18 -8.77 27.53
N GLN A 217 3.29 -8.12 28.29
CA GLN A 217 1.91 -8.57 28.46
C GLN A 217 1.10 -8.39 27.17
N GLY A 218 1.25 -7.24 26.50
CA GLY A 218 0.58 -6.94 25.24
C GLY A 218 0.96 -7.92 24.13
N ALA A 219 2.24 -8.33 24.04
CA ALA A 219 2.65 -9.33 23.06
C ALA A 219 2.01 -10.70 23.29
N VAL A 220 1.92 -11.15 24.55
CA VAL A 220 1.28 -12.44 24.89
C VAL A 220 -0.23 -12.40 24.61
N LEU A 221 -0.90 -11.31 24.98
CA LEU A 221 -2.33 -11.13 24.73
C LEU A 221 -2.63 -11.06 23.23
N LEU A 222 -1.82 -10.31 22.50
CA LEU A 222 -1.91 -10.20 21.05
C LEU A 222 -1.65 -11.54 20.37
N GLU A 223 -0.66 -12.32 20.80
CA GLU A 223 -0.39 -13.64 20.23
C GLU A 223 -1.61 -14.57 20.38
N ARG A 224 -2.25 -14.56 21.55
CA ARG A 224 -3.49 -15.33 21.79
C ARG A 224 -4.64 -14.86 20.90
N PHE A 225 -4.77 -13.55 20.71
CA PHE A 225 -5.80 -12.97 19.85
C PHE A 225 -5.57 -13.32 18.37
N LEU A 226 -4.34 -13.17 17.88
CA LEU A 226 -4.00 -13.48 16.49
C LEU A 226 -4.11 -14.98 16.17
N LYS A 227 -3.83 -15.85 17.14
CA LYS A 227 -4.09 -17.30 17.03
C LYS A 227 -5.58 -17.60 16.79
N LYS A 228 -6.49 -16.86 17.41
CA LYS A 228 -7.94 -17.01 17.18
C LYS A 228 -8.38 -16.58 15.78
N LEU A 229 -7.62 -15.69 15.13
CA LEU A 229 -7.92 -15.18 13.79
C LEU A 229 -7.32 -16.04 12.66
N SER A 230 -6.74 -17.20 12.99
CA SER A 230 -6.12 -18.14 12.04
C SER A 230 -5.11 -17.48 11.08
N LEU A 231 -4.32 -16.53 11.58
CA LEU A 231 -3.25 -15.90 10.80
C LEU A 231 -2.04 -16.86 10.71
N GLY A 232 -1.27 -16.84 9.61
CA GLY A 232 -0.06 -17.66 9.46
C GLY A 232 0.96 -17.40 10.59
N ASP A 233 1.73 -18.42 10.99
CA ASP A 233 2.73 -18.26 12.07
C ASP A 233 3.80 -17.20 11.73
N GLU A 234 4.20 -17.13 10.46
CA GLU A 234 5.15 -16.14 9.95
C GLU A 234 4.59 -14.71 10.05
N ASP A 235 3.41 -14.46 9.47
CA ASP A 235 2.71 -13.18 9.53
C ASP A 235 2.49 -12.70 10.97
N ARG A 236 2.10 -13.61 11.87
CA ARG A 236 1.92 -13.33 13.30
C ARG A 236 3.21 -12.89 13.97
N GLY A 237 4.28 -13.67 13.83
CA GLY A 237 5.56 -13.36 14.45
C GLY A 237 6.09 -12.01 13.98
N GLU A 238 5.90 -11.75 12.70
CA GLU A 238 6.42 -10.58 12.03
C GLU A 238 5.56 -9.31 12.35
N LEU A 239 4.23 -9.43 12.53
CA LEU A 239 3.37 -8.35 13.08
C LEU A 239 3.72 -8.01 14.54
N ILE A 240 3.89 -9.03 15.39
CA ILE A 240 4.29 -8.84 16.80
C ILE A 240 5.67 -8.18 16.87
N SER A 241 6.60 -8.58 16.01
CA SER A 241 7.93 -7.96 15.91
C SER A 241 7.84 -6.48 15.57
N ASN A 242 7.04 -6.12 14.56
CA ASN A 242 6.87 -4.73 14.15
C ASN A 242 6.19 -3.88 15.23
N LEU A 243 5.19 -4.42 15.93
CA LEU A 243 4.57 -3.71 17.07
C LEU A 243 5.54 -3.49 18.23
N LYS A 244 6.43 -4.45 18.50
CA LYS A 244 7.53 -4.26 19.47
C LYS A 244 8.51 -3.18 19.02
N GLN A 245 8.83 -3.11 17.72
CA GLN A 245 9.66 -2.05 17.17
C GLN A 245 8.96 -0.68 17.26
N LEU A 246 7.66 -0.59 16.95
CA LEU A 246 6.89 0.64 17.07
C LEU A 246 6.88 1.14 18.52
N ALA A 247 6.64 0.24 19.47
CA ALA A 247 6.69 0.58 20.88
C ALA A 247 8.09 1.10 21.28
N LEU A 248 9.18 0.47 20.78
CA LEU A 248 10.54 0.93 21.02
C LEU A 248 10.79 2.34 20.45
N ILE A 249 10.30 2.61 19.25
CA ILE A 249 10.42 3.92 18.61
C ILE A 249 9.70 4.99 19.46
N LEU A 250 8.48 4.69 19.92
CA LEU A 250 7.74 5.58 20.82
C LEU A 250 8.50 5.81 22.14
N LEU A 251 9.10 4.78 22.72
CA LEU A 251 9.92 4.90 23.92
C LEU A 251 11.13 5.83 23.69
N LEU A 252 11.85 5.64 22.59
CA LEU A 252 12.98 6.49 22.23
C LEU A 252 12.56 7.95 22.00
N TRP A 253 11.40 8.16 21.38
CA TRP A 253 10.82 9.50 21.22
C TRP A 253 10.46 10.14 22.56
N VAL A 254 9.84 9.40 23.48
CA VAL A 254 9.55 9.88 24.85
C VAL A 254 10.84 10.21 25.58
N TYR A 255 11.87 9.37 25.52
CA TYR A 255 13.17 9.66 26.13
C TYR A 255 13.83 10.90 25.55
N TRP A 256 13.80 11.06 24.23
CA TRP A 256 14.29 12.27 23.58
C TRP A 256 13.55 13.51 24.08
N LYS A 257 12.21 13.45 24.17
CA LYS A 257 11.39 14.55 24.68
C LYS A 257 11.65 14.87 26.14
N VAL A 258 11.67 13.85 27.00
CA VAL A 258 11.99 14.01 28.42
C VAL A 258 13.39 14.58 28.59
N ALA A 259 14.37 14.11 27.82
CA ALA A 259 15.73 14.67 27.85
C ALA A 259 15.72 16.15 27.44
N VAL A 260 15.09 16.53 26.33
CA VAL A 260 15.09 17.93 25.87
C VAL A 260 14.30 18.87 26.79
N ASP A 261 13.16 18.43 27.33
CA ASP A 261 12.25 19.30 28.09
C ASP A 261 12.64 19.41 29.57
N PHE A 262 13.19 18.34 30.16
CA PHE A 262 13.55 18.31 31.59
C PHE A 262 15.05 18.55 31.84
N THR A 263 15.88 18.58 30.79
CA THR A 263 17.28 19.01 30.90
C THR A 263 17.50 20.25 30.06
N ASN A 264 18.58 21.00 30.32
CA ASN A 264 18.90 22.21 29.55
C ASN A 264 19.55 21.89 28.19
N LEU A 265 19.08 20.84 27.49
CA LEU A 265 19.64 20.38 26.21
C LEU A 265 19.14 21.18 25.00
N SER A 266 18.11 22.02 25.15
CA SER A 266 17.57 22.83 24.05
C SER A 266 18.63 23.67 23.31
N PRO A 267 19.60 24.35 23.97
CA PRO A 267 20.61 25.14 23.26
C PRO A 267 21.58 24.26 22.47
N LEU A 268 21.84 23.04 22.96
CA LEU A 268 22.68 22.06 22.29
C LEU A 268 21.97 21.53 21.03
N VAL A 269 20.67 21.25 21.13
CA VAL A 269 19.84 20.87 19.97
C VAL A 269 19.81 21.98 18.92
N GLU A 270 19.69 23.24 19.33
CA GLU A 270 19.76 24.38 18.41
C GLU A 270 21.13 24.50 17.72
N LYS A 271 22.23 24.33 18.46
CA LYS A 271 23.58 24.25 17.87
C LYS A 271 23.69 23.11 16.86
N LEU A 272 23.18 21.91 17.18
CA LEU A 272 23.19 20.77 16.26
C LEU A 272 22.34 21.00 15.00
N LYS A 273 21.23 21.73 15.11
CA LYS A 273 20.43 22.18 13.96
C LYS A 273 21.19 23.16 13.08
N GLY A 274 22.02 24.02 13.69
CA GLY A 274 22.85 25.00 13.00
C GLY A 274 24.07 24.42 12.28
N ILE A 275 24.50 23.18 12.61
CA ILE A 275 25.59 22.51 11.89
C ILE A 275 25.06 21.97 10.56
N LEU A 276 25.20 22.79 9.52
CA LEU A 276 24.89 22.44 8.15
C LEU A 276 26.08 21.69 7.52
N LEU A 277 25.83 20.47 7.06
CA LEU A 277 26.78 19.67 6.28
C LEU A 277 26.80 20.10 4.82
N VAL A 278 25.62 20.49 4.31
CA VAL A 278 25.42 21.03 2.98
C VAL A 278 24.57 22.28 3.12
N ASP A 279 25.09 23.43 2.68
CA ASP A 279 24.37 24.69 2.65
C ASP A 279 24.40 25.25 1.23
N THR A 280 23.33 24.99 0.48
CA THR A 280 23.10 25.57 -0.84
C THR A 280 21.70 26.18 -0.86
N ASP A 281 21.42 27.06 -1.84
CA ASP A 281 20.10 27.67 -2.02
C ASP A 281 18.97 26.66 -2.33
N VAL A 282 19.35 25.41 -2.54
CA VAL A 282 18.52 24.33 -3.07
C VAL A 282 18.47 23.14 -2.09
N VAL A 283 19.53 22.89 -1.34
CA VAL A 283 19.66 21.77 -0.39
C VAL A 283 20.32 22.28 0.88
N LYS A 284 19.62 22.13 2.02
CA LYS A 284 20.12 22.48 3.36
C LYS A 284 20.06 21.26 4.27
N ILE A 285 21.15 20.49 4.33
CA ILE A 285 21.21 19.26 5.13
C ILE A 285 21.96 19.55 6.42
N SER A 286 21.28 19.42 7.55
CA SER A 286 21.90 19.45 8.88
C SER A 286 22.14 18.04 9.43
N LEU A 287 23.12 17.89 10.32
CA LEU A 287 23.34 16.61 11.02
C LEU A 287 22.09 16.19 11.81
N TYR A 288 21.41 17.15 12.44
CA TYR A 288 20.13 16.92 13.10
C TYR A 288 19.05 16.46 12.11
N GLY A 289 18.98 17.07 10.93
CA GLY A 289 18.04 16.70 9.86
C GLY A 289 18.21 15.27 9.38
N ILE A 290 19.46 14.79 9.24
CA ILE A 290 19.76 13.39 8.90
C ILE A 290 19.20 12.44 9.96
N LEU A 291 19.47 12.71 11.24
CA LEU A 291 19.02 11.86 12.35
C LEU A 291 17.50 11.81 12.44
N VAL A 292 16.83 12.97 12.33
CA VAL A 292 15.37 13.05 12.36
C VAL A 292 14.75 12.40 11.14
N SER A 293 15.33 12.58 9.95
CA SER A 293 14.88 11.93 8.71
C SER A 293 15.00 10.40 8.79
N ALA A 294 16.12 9.87 9.28
CA ALA A 294 16.31 8.43 9.48
C ALA A 294 15.32 7.87 10.52
N PHE A 295 15.10 8.58 11.63
CA PHE A 295 14.14 8.19 12.66
C PHE A 295 12.69 8.20 12.12
N LEU A 296 12.32 9.23 11.37
CA LEU A 296 11.01 9.34 10.71
C LEU A 296 10.81 8.21 9.70
N PHE A 297 11.80 7.92 8.87
CA PHE A 297 11.75 6.82 7.92
C PHE A 297 11.55 5.47 8.64
N TRP A 298 12.31 5.22 9.70
CA TRP A 298 12.18 3.99 10.49
C TRP A 298 10.78 3.86 11.12
N PHE A 299 10.24 4.94 11.67
CA PHE A 299 8.86 4.99 12.18
C PHE A 299 7.82 4.66 11.11
N LEU A 300 7.91 5.30 9.94
CA LEU A 300 6.98 5.09 8.84
C LEU A 300 7.09 3.67 8.28
N TYR A 301 8.32 3.17 8.07
CA TYR A 301 8.58 1.80 7.61
C TYR A 301 7.92 0.75 8.51
N VAL A 302 8.10 0.87 9.83
CA VAL A 302 7.46 -0.04 10.80
C VAL A 302 5.94 0.11 10.76
N SER A 303 5.42 1.34 10.68
CA SER A 303 3.98 1.61 10.62
C SER A 303 3.33 1.00 9.37
N ILE A 304 3.98 1.09 8.21
CA ILE A 304 3.52 0.48 6.96
C ILE A 304 3.50 -1.05 7.08
N ASN A 305 4.55 -1.64 7.65
CA ASN A 305 4.62 -3.09 7.84
C ASN A 305 3.60 -3.64 8.86
N ILE A 306 3.11 -2.79 9.78
CA ILE A 306 1.96 -3.12 10.64
C ILE A 306 0.67 -3.00 9.82
N LEU A 307 0.45 -1.84 9.18
CA LEU A 307 -0.77 -1.53 8.44
C LEU A 307 -1.09 -2.58 7.37
N LYS A 308 -0.08 -2.96 6.56
CA LYS A 308 -0.25 -3.93 5.47
C LYS A 308 -0.76 -5.30 5.97
N LYS A 309 -0.34 -5.71 7.16
CA LYS A 309 -0.75 -6.98 7.80
C LYS A 309 -2.07 -6.87 8.54
N THR A 310 -2.31 -5.73 9.19
CA THR A 310 -3.60 -5.47 9.82
C THR A 310 -4.72 -5.46 8.77
N ILE A 311 -4.45 -4.96 7.57
CA ILE A 311 -5.42 -4.99 6.47
C ILE A 311 -5.68 -6.42 5.98
N LYS A 312 -4.67 -7.31 5.92
CA LYS A 312 -4.88 -8.74 5.65
C LYS A 312 -5.86 -9.39 6.62
N LEU A 313 -5.93 -8.92 7.88
CA LEU A 313 -6.89 -9.44 8.87
C LEU A 313 -8.35 -9.06 8.57
N LEU A 314 -8.60 -8.08 7.71
CA LEU A 314 -9.96 -7.70 7.29
C LEU A 314 -10.56 -8.71 6.29
N PHE A 315 -9.74 -9.57 5.70
CA PHE A 315 -10.18 -10.60 4.75
C PHE A 315 -10.39 -11.95 5.43
N ASN A 316 -11.37 -12.70 4.91
CA ASN A 316 -11.61 -14.09 5.31
C ASN A 316 -10.37 -14.95 5.03
N PRO A 317 -10.07 -15.97 5.85
CA PRO A 317 -8.87 -16.80 5.69
C PRO A 317 -8.65 -17.35 4.28
N GLU A 318 -9.72 -17.72 3.58
CA GLU A 318 -9.69 -18.25 2.21
C GLU A 318 -9.30 -17.19 1.17
N GLU A 319 -9.62 -15.91 1.39
CA GLU A 319 -9.36 -14.81 0.45
C GLU A 319 -8.08 -14.01 0.77
N ARG A 320 -7.41 -14.32 1.89
CA ARG A 320 -6.26 -13.54 2.39
C ARG A 320 -5.06 -13.54 1.47
N GLU A 321 -4.80 -14.65 0.80
CA GLU A 321 -3.66 -14.74 -0.13
C GLU A 321 -3.96 -14.00 -1.43
N GLU A 322 -5.13 -14.23 -2.02
CA GLU A 322 -5.46 -13.67 -3.33
C GLU A 322 -5.76 -12.15 -3.25
N LYS A 323 -6.72 -11.75 -2.40
CA LYS A 323 -7.12 -10.34 -2.26
C LYS A 323 -6.24 -9.59 -1.28
N GLY A 324 -5.93 -10.22 -0.14
CA GLY A 324 -5.12 -9.61 0.91
C GLY A 324 -3.65 -9.42 0.48
N GLY A 325 -3.07 -10.37 -0.24
CA GLY A 325 -1.69 -10.26 -0.75
C GLY A 325 -1.51 -9.13 -1.77
N SER A 326 -2.46 -8.98 -2.69
CA SER A 326 -2.45 -7.90 -3.68
C SER A 326 -2.52 -6.51 -3.03
N LEU A 327 -3.42 -6.33 -2.06
CA LEU A 327 -3.53 -5.09 -1.31
C LEU A 327 -2.30 -4.81 -0.44
N GLU A 328 -1.73 -5.85 0.18
CA GLU A 328 -0.49 -5.74 0.94
C GLU A 328 0.63 -5.15 0.08
N ALA A 329 0.81 -5.66 -1.14
CA ALA A 329 1.82 -5.18 -2.08
C ALA A 329 1.60 -3.70 -2.44
N VAL A 330 0.35 -3.29 -2.70
CA VAL A 330 0.01 -1.90 -3.01
C VAL A 330 0.31 -0.97 -1.83
N ILE A 331 -0.11 -1.34 -0.62
CA ILE A 331 0.13 -0.56 0.60
C ILE A 331 1.61 -0.44 0.89
N TYR A 332 2.36 -1.54 0.73
CA TYR A 332 3.81 -1.53 0.93
C TYR A 332 4.50 -0.60 -0.07
N ASN A 333 4.24 -0.77 -1.36
CA ASN A 333 4.92 0.02 -2.40
C ASN A 333 4.59 1.51 -2.31
N LEU A 334 3.30 1.87 -2.17
CA LEU A 334 2.89 3.27 -2.03
C LEU A 334 3.33 3.86 -0.69
N GLY A 335 3.26 3.07 0.39
CA GLY A 335 3.70 3.47 1.72
C GLY A 335 5.19 3.77 1.75
N ILE A 336 6.02 2.91 1.16
CA ILE A 336 7.48 3.12 1.10
C ILE A 336 7.81 4.36 0.28
N LEU A 337 7.17 4.56 -0.88
CA LEU A 337 7.35 5.78 -1.67
C LEU A 337 6.99 7.03 -0.86
N PHE A 338 5.89 7.00 -0.12
CA PHE A 338 5.48 8.08 0.77
C PHE A 338 6.49 8.31 1.92
N ALA A 339 6.97 7.24 2.54
CA ALA A 339 7.97 7.31 3.62
C ALA A 339 9.29 7.92 3.16
N ILE A 340 9.78 7.51 1.98
CA ILE A 340 10.98 8.10 1.36
C ILE A 340 10.76 9.58 1.10
N THR A 341 9.61 9.95 0.53
CA THR A 341 9.30 11.35 0.20
C THR A 341 9.28 12.24 1.44
N LEU A 342 8.63 11.80 2.52
CA LEU A 342 8.60 12.55 3.79
C LEU A 342 9.98 12.62 4.46
N ALA A 343 10.75 11.53 4.44
CA ALA A 343 12.10 11.51 4.98
C ALA A 343 13.03 12.46 4.22
N LEU A 344 12.94 12.50 2.89
CA LEU A 344 13.70 13.42 2.04
C LEU A 344 13.29 14.89 2.25
N ALA A 345 12.00 15.15 2.45
CA ALA A 345 11.53 16.50 2.81
C ALA A 345 12.09 16.94 4.18
N GLN A 346 12.05 16.06 5.17
CA GLN A 346 12.60 16.32 6.51
C GLN A 346 14.12 16.47 6.53
N LEU A 347 14.83 15.84 5.58
CA LEU A 347 16.28 15.95 5.41
C LEU A 347 16.72 17.37 5.01
N GLY A 348 15.81 18.18 4.47
CA GLY A 348 16.08 19.55 4.03
C GLY A 348 16.27 19.70 2.51
N LEU A 349 15.76 18.75 1.72
CA LEU A 349 15.56 18.98 0.29
C LEU A 349 14.47 20.04 0.10
N THR A 350 14.79 21.13 -0.59
CA THR A 350 13.78 22.15 -0.89
C THR A 350 12.83 21.70 -2.00
N TRP A 351 11.67 22.34 -2.05
CA TRP A 351 10.70 22.18 -3.14
C TRP A 351 11.30 22.41 -4.53
N LYS A 352 12.41 23.16 -4.65
CA LYS A 352 13.11 23.39 -5.93
C LYS A 352 13.70 22.12 -6.56
N VAL A 353 14.07 21.11 -5.75
CA VAL A 353 14.55 19.79 -6.26
C VAL A 353 13.40 18.81 -6.39
N ILE A 354 12.52 18.80 -5.39
CA ILE A 354 11.42 17.83 -5.33
C ILE A 354 10.43 18.08 -6.48
N LEU A 355 10.10 19.33 -6.79
CA LEU A 355 9.05 19.65 -7.76
C LEU A 355 9.41 19.26 -9.20
N PRO A 356 10.62 19.52 -9.74
CA PRO A 356 10.99 19.02 -11.06
C PRO A 356 11.05 17.49 -11.14
N LEU A 357 11.56 16.82 -10.10
CA LEU A 357 11.59 15.34 -10.05
C LEU A 357 10.18 14.75 -9.98
N ALA A 358 9.32 15.31 -9.14
CA ALA A 358 7.91 14.95 -9.04
C ALA A 358 7.17 15.23 -10.35
N GLY A 359 7.50 16.32 -11.05
CA GLY A 359 6.96 16.64 -12.38
C GLY A 359 7.36 15.61 -13.43
N ALA A 360 8.65 15.25 -13.51
CA ALA A 360 9.14 14.22 -14.43
C ALA A 360 8.51 12.86 -14.15
N LEU A 361 8.44 12.45 -12.87
CA LEU A 361 7.74 11.23 -12.45
C LEU A 361 6.26 11.28 -12.77
N GLY A 362 5.60 12.42 -12.55
CA GLY A 362 4.18 12.63 -12.86
C GLY A 362 3.88 12.50 -14.34
N ILE A 363 4.75 13.02 -15.21
CA ILE A 363 4.66 12.84 -16.67
C ILE A 363 4.81 11.36 -17.04
N GLY A 364 5.81 10.68 -16.48
CA GLY A 364 6.03 9.24 -16.73
C GLY A 364 4.85 8.37 -16.29
N LEU A 365 4.30 8.64 -15.10
CA LEU A 365 3.09 8.00 -14.61
C LEU A 365 1.88 8.33 -15.48
N GLY A 366 1.72 9.58 -15.92
CA GLY A 366 0.63 10.00 -16.81
C GLY A 366 0.63 9.22 -18.12
N PHE A 367 1.80 9.05 -18.74
CA PHE A 367 1.93 8.20 -19.93
C PHE A 367 1.63 6.73 -19.64
N GLY A 368 2.08 6.19 -18.50
CA GLY A 368 1.81 4.81 -18.12
C GLY A 368 0.33 4.51 -17.84
N LEU A 369 -0.40 5.48 -17.27
CA LEU A 369 -1.82 5.34 -16.94
C LEU A 369 -2.77 5.81 -18.05
N GLN A 370 -2.24 6.33 -19.16
CA GLN A 370 -3.04 6.94 -20.23
C GLN A 370 -4.15 6.01 -20.75
N THR A 371 -3.83 4.75 -21.00
CA THR A 371 -4.79 3.75 -21.50
C THR A 371 -5.89 3.44 -20.49
N ILE A 372 -5.56 3.37 -19.21
CA ILE A 372 -6.53 3.09 -18.14
C ILE A 372 -7.49 4.27 -18.02
N LEU A 373 -6.96 5.49 -17.98
CA LEU A 373 -7.78 6.70 -17.94
C LEU A 373 -8.68 6.86 -19.17
N ASN A 374 -8.17 6.54 -20.36
CA ASN A 374 -8.97 6.57 -21.59
C ASN A 374 -10.17 5.61 -21.50
N ASN A 375 -9.95 4.37 -21.05
CA ASN A 375 -11.03 3.40 -20.84
C ASN A 375 -12.03 3.85 -19.76
N TYR A 376 -11.54 4.42 -18.66
CA TYR A 376 -12.38 4.94 -17.58
C TYR A 376 -13.30 6.07 -18.07
N VAL A 377 -12.73 7.09 -18.72
CA VAL A 377 -13.49 8.22 -19.26
C VAL A 377 -14.47 7.75 -20.34
N SER A 378 -14.05 6.84 -21.22
CA SER A 378 -14.93 6.25 -22.25
C SER A 378 -16.11 5.51 -21.65
N GLY A 379 -15.90 4.74 -20.57
CA GLY A 379 -16.98 4.08 -19.84
C GLY A 379 -18.01 5.06 -19.29
N PHE A 380 -17.55 6.13 -18.64
CA PHE A 380 -18.43 7.21 -18.18
C PHE A 380 -19.22 7.85 -19.32
N ILE A 381 -18.56 8.18 -20.43
CA ILE A 381 -19.23 8.74 -21.62
C ILE A 381 -20.30 7.79 -22.15
N MET A 382 -20.02 6.49 -22.22
CA MET A 382 -20.99 5.49 -22.69
C MET A 382 -22.23 5.42 -21.78
N MET A 383 -22.03 5.40 -20.46
CA MET A 383 -23.13 5.38 -19.48
C MET A 383 -24.06 6.58 -19.61
N PHE A 384 -23.52 7.78 -19.89
CA PHE A 384 -24.32 9.01 -20.04
C PHE A 384 -24.90 9.21 -21.45
N SER A 385 -24.12 8.92 -22.50
CA SER A 385 -24.53 9.17 -23.89
C SER A 385 -25.66 8.26 -24.36
N LYS A 386 -25.83 7.08 -23.74
CA LYS A 386 -26.86 6.07 -24.11
C LYS A 386 -26.80 5.65 -25.59
N ASN A 387 -25.66 5.85 -26.26
CA ASN A 387 -25.46 5.42 -27.65
C ASN A 387 -25.40 3.89 -27.78
N ILE A 388 -24.98 3.22 -26.70
CA ILE A 388 -25.01 1.77 -26.52
C ILE A 388 -25.57 1.50 -25.14
N LYS A 389 -26.50 0.56 -25.04
CA LYS A 389 -27.17 0.18 -23.80
C LYS A 389 -26.96 -1.30 -23.52
N VAL A 390 -27.05 -1.66 -22.24
CA VAL A 390 -27.19 -3.06 -21.85
C VAL A 390 -28.43 -3.65 -22.55
N GLY A 391 -28.24 -4.76 -23.22
CA GLY A 391 -29.21 -5.44 -24.06
C GLY A 391 -29.13 -5.14 -25.55
N ASP A 392 -28.32 -4.15 -25.98
CA ASP A 392 -28.14 -3.86 -27.40
C ASP A 392 -27.36 -4.95 -28.14
N PHE A 393 -27.65 -5.10 -29.42
CA PHE A 393 -26.92 -5.99 -30.33
C PHE A 393 -25.91 -5.18 -31.13
N VAL A 394 -24.64 -5.47 -30.93
CA VAL A 394 -23.54 -4.69 -31.50
C VAL A 394 -22.58 -5.56 -32.29
N GLU A 395 -21.98 -4.97 -33.31
CA GLU A 395 -20.87 -5.54 -34.05
C GLU A 395 -19.70 -4.57 -34.12
N LEU A 396 -18.51 -5.08 -33.85
CA LEU A 396 -17.26 -4.33 -33.84
C LEU A 396 -16.10 -5.18 -34.40
N PRO A 397 -14.99 -4.57 -34.84
CA PRO A 397 -13.83 -5.31 -35.31
C PRO A 397 -13.22 -6.18 -34.21
N GLY A 398 -12.85 -7.43 -34.55
CA GLY A 398 -12.17 -8.34 -33.64
C GLY A 398 -12.44 -9.81 -33.95
N ASN A 399 -11.73 -10.72 -33.29
CA ASN A 399 -11.90 -12.16 -33.48
C ASN A 399 -12.76 -12.73 -32.34
N ALA A 400 -13.86 -13.39 -32.69
CA ALA A 400 -14.80 -14.00 -31.74
C ALA A 400 -14.29 -15.32 -31.10
N GLY A 401 -13.12 -15.80 -31.49
CA GLY A 401 -12.43 -16.95 -30.89
C GLY A 401 -11.86 -17.91 -31.93
N ARG A 402 -10.52 -17.98 -32.04
CA ARG A 402 -9.83 -18.88 -32.97
C ARG A 402 -10.03 -20.37 -32.66
N PHE A 403 -10.18 -20.71 -31.37
CA PHE A 403 -10.30 -22.11 -30.92
C PHE A 403 -11.61 -22.79 -31.34
N ILE A 404 -12.67 -22.03 -31.62
CA ILE A 404 -13.97 -22.56 -32.04
C ILE A 404 -14.18 -22.49 -33.56
N ASN A 405 -13.10 -22.34 -34.34
CA ASN A 405 -13.14 -22.21 -35.80
C ASN A 405 -14.10 -21.12 -36.30
N ASN A 406 -14.26 -20.02 -35.56
CA ASN A 406 -15.04 -18.87 -36.03
C ASN A 406 -14.17 -18.04 -37.01
N PRO A 407 -14.51 -18.00 -38.31
CA PRO A 407 -13.71 -17.27 -39.31
C PRO A 407 -13.99 -15.76 -39.31
N SER A 408 -14.90 -15.28 -38.47
CA SER A 408 -15.35 -13.90 -38.49
C SER A 408 -14.27 -12.94 -37.99
N SER A 409 -14.00 -11.90 -38.79
CA SER A 409 -13.13 -10.77 -38.44
C SER A 409 -13.83 -9.69 -37.62
N THR A 410 -15.08 -9.95 -37.21
CA THR A 410 -15.88 -9.08 -36.36
C THR A 410 -16.44 -9.86 -35.16
N ILE A 411 -16.62 -9.14 -34.06
CA ILE A 411 -17.32 -9.60 -32.86
C ILE A 411 -18.75 -9.11 -32.97
N PHE A 412 -19.69 -10.04 -33.16
CA PHE A 412 -21.12 -9.78 -33.07
C PHE A 412 -21.67 -10.38 -31.77
N GLY A 413 -22.42 -9.59 -31.00
CA GLY A 413 -23.03 -10.10 -29.78
C GLY A 413 -23.94 -9.11 -29.08
N ARG A 414 -24.49 -9.56 -27.95
CA ARG A 414 -25.35 -8.77 -27.08
C ARG A 414 -24.54 -8.15 -25.95
N VAL A 415 -24.75 -6.86 -25.69
CA VAL A 415 -24.14 -6.17 -24.55
C VAL A 415 -24.82 -6.64 -23.27
N GLU A 416 -24.08 -7.30 -22.38
CA GLU A 416 -24.60 -7.82 -21.11
C GLU A 416 -24.34 -6.88 -19.94
N ASP A 417 -23.19 -6.21 -19.94
CA ASP A 417 -22.81 -5.27 -18.88
C ASP A 417 -21.87 -4.18 -19.42
N ILE A 418 -22.02 -2.95 -18.91
CA ILE A 418 -21.10 -1.84 -19.16
C ILE A 418 -20.46 -1.50 -17.82
N SER A 419 -19.24 -1.98 -17.62
CA SER A 419 -18.41 -1.68 -16.46
C SER A 419 -17.58 -0.42 -16.71
N VAL A 420 -16.87 0.05 -15.68
CA VAL A 420 -16.10 1.31 -15.72
C VAL A 420 -14.98 1.28 -16.77
N LEU A 421 -14.30 0.15 -16.95
CA LEU A 421 -13.16 0.02 -17.87
C LEU A 421 -13.46 -0.79 -19.13
N THR A 422 -14.38 -1.75 -19.02
CA THR A 422 -14.69 -2.69 -20.10
C THR A 422 -16.19 -2.87 -20.24
N THR A 423 -16.62 -3.23 -21.44
CA THR A 423 -17.99 -3.64 -21.73
C THR A 423 -17.98 -5.12 -22.08
N ARG A 424 -18.90 -5.88 -21.50
CA ARG A 424 -19.04 -7.32 -21.73
C ARG A 424 -20.03 -7.57 -22.86
N ILE A 425 -19.57 -8.24 -23.89
CA ILE A 425 -20.38 -8.68 -25.02
C ILE A 425 -20.44 -10.19 -25.00
N LYS A 426 -21.66 -10.74 -25.03
CA LYS A 426 -21.90 -12.17 -25.15
C LYS A 426 -22.16 -12.53 -26.60
N THR A 427 -21.41 -13.48 -27.16
CA THR A 427 -21.57 -13.95 -28.55
C THR A 427 -22.64 -15.05 -28.65
N LEU A 428 -23.04 -15.38 -29.88
CA LEU A 428 -23.95 -16.51 -30.15
C LEU A 428 -23.36 -17.85 -29.70
N ASP A 429 -22.03 -17.96 -29.71
CA ASP A 429 -21.29 -19.14 -29.27
C ASP A 429 -21.18 -19.25 -27.74
N GLY A 430 -21.81 -18.32 -27.01
CA GLY A 430 -21.80 -18.28 -25.54
C GLY A 430 -20.49 -17.84 -24.92
N ILE A 431 -19.65 -17.13 -25.68
CA ILE A 431 -18.38 -16.58 -25.21
C ILE A 431 -18.61 -15.16 -24.70
N ASP A 432 -18.13 -14.88 -23.50
CA ASP A 432 -18.06 -13.52 -22.95
C ASP A 432 -16.77 -12.84 -23.42
N ILE A 433 -16.91 -11.78 -24.21
CA ILE A 433 -15.81 -10.97 -24.71
C ILE A 433 -15.78 -9.65 -23.93
N LEU A 434 -14.65 -9.38 -23.28
CA LEU A 434 -14.40 -8.13 -22.57
C LEU A 434 -13.73 -7.13 -23.51
N VAL A 435 -14.48 -6.11 -23.91
CA VAL A 435 -14.00 -5.08 -24.83
C VAL A 435 -13.65 -3.82 -24.04
N PRO A 436 -12.45 -3.23 -24.22
CA PRO A 436 -12.11 -1.95 -23.62
C PRO A 436 -13.08 -0.85 -24.04
N ASN A 437 -13.54 -0.03 -23.09
CA ASN A 437 -14.53 1.01 -23.38
C ASN A 437 -14.04 2.04 -24.41
N SER A 438 -12.73 2.31 -24.45
CA SER A 438 -12.14 3.21 -25.45
C SER A 438 -12.37 2.74 -26.89
N THR A 439 -12.49 1.43 -27.12
CA THR A 439 -12.83 0.88 -28.44
C THR A 439 -14.21 1.34 -28.90
N PHE A 440 -15.16 1.53 -27.98
CA PHE A 440 -16.51 1.94 -28.36
C PHE A 440 -16.66 3.43 -28.69
N ILE A 441 -15.67 4.23 -28.29
CA ILE A 441 -15.61 5.66 -28.59
C ILE A 441 -14.66 5.92 -29.75
N GLY A 442 -13.56 5.18 -29.85
CA GLY A 442 -12.50 5.39 -30.83
C GLY A 442 -12.69 4.67 -32.17
N SER A 443 -13.56 3.66 -32.25
CA SER A 443 -13.75 2.85 -33.46
C SER A 443 -15.20 2.88 -33.97
N GLN A 444 -15.39 2.58 -35.26
CA GLN A 444 -16.72 2.39 -35.83
C GLN A 444 -17.40 1.14 -35.26
N ILE A 445 -18.68 1.27 -34.89
CA ILE A 445 -19.50 0.20 -34.34
C ILE A 445 -20.83 0.18 -35.07
N ILE A 446 -21.36 -1.02 -35.28
CA ILE A 446 -22.70 -1.22 -35.81
C ILE A 446 -23.62 -1.60 -34.65
N ASN A 447 -24.62 -0.77 -34.35
CA ASN A 447 -25.66 -1.08 -33.35
C ASN A 447 -26.96 -1.44 -34.07
N TYR A 448 -27.36 -2.71 -34.00
CA TYR A 448 -28.53 -3.27 -34.67
C TYR A 448 -29.85 -2.94 -33.97
N THR A 449 -29.82 -2.45 -32.73
CA THR A 449 -31.02 -2.15 -31.93
C THR A 449 -31.16 -0.69 -31.51
N PHE A 450 -30.30 0.20 -32.03
CA PHE A 450 -30.20 1.60 -31.59
C PHE A 450 -31.55 2.35 -31.56
N ARG A 451 -32.32 2.29 -32.65
CA ARG A 451 -33.66 2.92 -32.75
C ARG A 451 -34.79 1.91 -32.76
N ASN A 452 -34.62 0.84 -33.54
CA ASN A 452 -35.55 -0.28 -33.60
C ASN A 452 -34.75 -1.57 -33.88
N PRO A 453 -35.30 -2.74 -33.56
CA PRO A 453 -34.60 -4.02 -33.69
C PRO A 453 -34.84 -4.70 -35.05
N TYR A 454 -35.50 -4.01 -36.00
CA TYR A 454 -35.83 -4.58 -37.29
C TYR A 454 -34.67 -4.38 -38.25
N VAL A 455 -34.07 -5.49 -38.69
CA VAL A 455 -32.94 -5.50 -39.61
C VAL A 455 -33.39 -6.12 -40.93
N ARG A 456 -32.90 -5.60 -42.06
CA ARG A 456 -33.15 -6.22 -43.36
C ARG A 456 -32.02 -7.20 -43.67
N VAL A 457 -32.36 -8.47 -43.77
CA VAL A 457 -31.42 -9.53 -44.20
C VAL A 457 -31.44 -9.67 -45.71
N ARG A 458 -30.33 -10.16 -46.28
CA ARG A 458 -30.15 -10.37 -47.72
C ARG A 458 -29.56 -11.76 -47.94
N PHE A 459 -30.23 -12.56 -48.76
CA PHE A 459 -29.80 -13.91 -49.15
C PHE A 459 -29.52 -13.94 -50.65
N PRO A 460 -28.28 -14.22 -51.09
CA PRO A 460 -27.96 -14.42 -52.50
C PRO A 460 -28.33 -15.83 -52.96
N PHE A 461 -28.96 -15.94 -54.13
CA PHE A 461 -29.26 -17.20 -54.80
C PHE A 461 -28.82 -17.13 -56.26
N GLY A 462 -28.05 -18.11 -56.72
CA GLY A 462 -27.66 -18.25 -58.12
C GLY A 462 -28.45 -19.36 -58.81
N VAL A 463 -29.03 -19.06 -59.97
CA VAL A 463 -29.77 -20.03 -60.80
C VAL A 463 -29.25 -20.04 -62.23
N ALA A 464 -29.49 -21.12 -62.98
CA ALA A 464 -28.99 -21.27 -64.34
C ALA A 464 -29.58 -20.21 -65.28
N TYR A 465 -28.83 -19.80 -66.31
CA TYR A 465 -29.25 -18.81 -67.31
C TYR A 465 -30.51 -19.20 -68.09
N SER A 466 -30.81 -20.49 -68.16
CA SER A 466 -32.03 -21.04 -68.75
C SER A 466 -33.29 -20.86 -67.89
N SER A 467 -33.16 -20.39 -66.65
CA SER A 467 -34.27 -20.26 -65.70
C SER A 467 -35.13 -19.02 -65.96
N ASP A 468 -36.46 -19.13 -65.85
CA ASP A 468 -37.36 -17.97 -65.93
C ASP A 468 -37.23 -17.07 -64.69
N PRO A 469 -36.76 -15.81 -64.84
CA PRO A 469 -36.59 -14.88 -63.73
C PRO A 469 -37.87 -14.57 -62.95
N LYS A 470 -39.04 -14.59 -63.60
CA LYS A 470 -40.32 -14.33 -62.93
C LYS A 470 -40.68 -15.47 -61.99
N LYS A 471 -40.50 -16.71 -62.45
CA LYS A 471 -40.76 -17.93 -61.66
C LYS A 471 -39.83 -18.00 -60.45
N VAL A 472 -38.55 -17.68 -60.62
CA VAL A 472 -37.55 -17.63 -59.53
C VAL A 472 -37.98 -16.62 -58.46
N LYS A 473 -38.38 -15.40 -58.87
CA LYS A 473 -38.87 -14.36 -57.94
C LYS A 473 -40.09 -14.82 -57.16
N GLU A 474 -41.07 -15.45 -57.81
CA GLU A 474 -42.28 -15.96 -57.15
C GLU A 474 -41.95 -17.00 -56.07
N ILE A 475 -41.06 -17.95 -56.40
CA ILE A 475 -40.65 -19.01 -55.47
C ILE A 475 -39.89 -18.43 -54.26
N LEU A 476 -38.91 -17.56 -54.50
CA LEU A 476 -38.13 -16.95 -53.42
C LEU A 476 -39.00 -16.04 -52.54
N LEU A 477 -39.99 -15.35 -53.12
CA LEU A 477 -40.99 -14.60 -52.33
C LEU A 477 -41.81 -15.53 -51.44
N LYS A 478 -42.28 -16.68 -51.96
CA LYS A 478 -42.99 -17.68 -51.15
C LYS A 478 -42.14 -18.16 -49.96
N VAL A 479 -40.85 -18.42 -50.18
CA VAL A 479 -39.91 -18.79 -49.09
C VAL A 479 -39.89 -17.73 -47.99
N ALA A 480 -39.79 -16.44 -48.33
CA ALA A 480 -39.79 -15.39 -47.32
C ALA A 480 -41.15 -15.20 -46.64
N TYR A 481 -42.27 -15.39 -47.34
CA TYR A 481 -43.60 -15.32 -46.73
C TYR A 481 -43.86 -16.46 -45.73
N GLU A 482 -43.32 -17.65 -46.00
CA GLU A 482 -43.42 -18.82 -45.12
C GLU A 482 -42.39 -18.81 -43.97
N CYS A 483 -41.40 -17.91 -44.02
CA CYS A 483 -40.34 -17.83 -43.02
C CYS A 483 -40.88 -17.39 -41.64
N PRO A 484 -40.71 -18.20 -40.57
CA PRO A 484 -41.26 -17.87 -39.24
C PRO A 484 -40.74 -16.55 -38.64
N TRP A 485 -39.53 -16.15 -39.03
CA TRP A 485 -38.88 -14.94 -38.50
C TRP A 485 -39.13 -13.69 -39.35
N ALA A 486 -39.74 -13.82 -40.54
CA ALA A 486 -39.99 -12.69 -41.42
C ALA A 486 -41.09 -11.78 -40.87
N LYS A 487 -40.79 -10.49 -40.76
CA LYS A 487 -41.71 -9.45 -40.28
C LYS A 487 -42.46 -8.83 -41.46
N ASN A 488 -43.25 -9.67 -42.14
CA ASN A 488 -44.03 -9.29 -43.32
C ASN A 488 -45.01 -8.13 -43.04
N TYR A 489 -45.49 -8.00 -41.80
CA TYR A 489 -46.33 -6.88 -41.36
C TYR A 489 -45.59 -5.54 -41.28
N TYR A 490 -44.27 -5.57 -41.06
CA TYR A 490 -43.45 -4.35 -40.97
C TYR A 490 -43.19 -3.80 -42.37
N LYS A 491 -42.63 -4.66 -43.25
CA LYS A 491 -42.43 -4.38 -44.67
C LYS A 491 -42.45 -5.68 -45.48
N PRO A 492 -43.04 -5.68 -46.69
CA PRO A 492 -43.12 -6.88 -47.51
C PRO A 492 -41.73 -7.36 -47.98
N PRO A 493 -41.54 -8.68 -48.18
CA PRO A 493 -40.33 -9.22 -48.76
C PRO A 493 -40.15 -8.77 -50.21
N GLN A 494 -38.90 -8.74 -50.66
CA GLN A 494 -38.52 -8.33 -52.00
C GLN A 494 -37.53 -9.34 -52.59
N VAL A 495 -37.62 -9.55 -53.89
CA VAL A 495 -36.58 -10.28 -54.64
C VAL A 495 -36.04 -9.38 -55.72
N TRP A 496 -34.75 -9.06 -55.62
CA TRP A 496 -34.05 -8.29 -56.64
C TRP A 496 -33.36 -9.26 -57.58
N PHE A 497 -33.53 -9.05 -58.88
CA PHE A 497 -32.60 -9.60 -59.87
C PHE A 497 -31.36 -8.72 -59.77
N ALA A 498 -30.31 -9.22 -59.14
CA ALA A 498 -29.17 -8.43 -58.73
C ALA A 498 -28.15 -8.28 -59.85
N GLU A 499 -27.81 -9.39 -60.50
CA GLU A 499 -26.72 -9.45 -61.46
C GLU A 499 -26.86 -10.66 -62.39
N MET A 500 -26.33 -10.54 -63.62
CA MET A 500 -26.06 -11.67 -64.51
C MET A 500 -24.58 -12.02 -64.34
N GLY A 501 -24.26 -12.94 -63.42
CA GLY A 501 -22.87 -13.30 -63.09
C GLY A 501 -22.26 -14.31 -64.06
N ASP A 502 -20.99 -14.65 -63.87
CA ASP A 502 -20.20 -15.45 -64.82
C ASP A 502 -20.81 -16.82 -65.20
N SER A 503 -21.55 -17.46 -64.29
CA SER A 503 -22.18 -18.76 -64.54
C SER A 503 -23.61 -18.86 -64.02
N ALA A 504 -24.19 -17.79 -63.47
CA ALA A 504 -25.51 -17.81 -62.86
C ALA A 504 -26.22 -16.45 -62.93
N LEU A 505 -27.56 -16.48 -62.97
CA LEU A 505 -28.39 -15.32 -62.68
C LEU A 505 -28.49 -15.18 -61.15
N ILE A 506 -28.03 -14.04 -60.61
CA ILE A 506 -27.97 -13.78 -59.17
C ILE A 506 -29.21 -13.03 -58.72
N PHE A 507 -29.92 -13.61 -57.75
CA PHE A 507 -31.07 -13.01 -57.10
C PHE A 507 -30.74 -12.71 -55.63
N HIS A 508 -31.22 -11.59 -55.12
CA HIS A 508 -31.20 -11.29 -53.70
C HIS A 508 -32.62 -11.38 -53.15
N LEU A 509 -32.85 -12.31 -52.22
CA LEU A 509 -34.05 -12.33 -51.38
C LEU A 509 -33.80 -11.42 -50.18
N LEU A 510 -34.67 -10.43 -49.98
CA LEU A 510 -34.59 -9.47 -48.88
C LEU A 510 -35.89 -9.43 -48.10
N PHE A 511 -35.79 -9.50 -46.78
CA PHE A 511 -36.93 -9.31 -45.89
C PHE A 511 -36.46 -8.80 -44.53
N TRP A 512 -37.40 -8.28 -43.74
CA TRP A 512 -37.10 -7.72 -42.43
C TRP A 512 -37.31 -8.76 -41.34
N VAL A 513 -36.45 -8.74 -40.34
CA VAL A 513 -36.44 -9.66 -39.20
C VAL A 513 -36.22 -8.88 -37.90
N ASP A 514 -36.69 -9.40 -36.77
CA ASP A 514 -36.33 -8.85 -35.45
C ASP A 514 -35.07 -9.56 -34.94
N ILE A 515 -33.97 -8.81 -34.79
CA ILE A 515 -32.67 -9.39 -34.41
C ILE A 515 -32.71 -10.05 -33.02
N ARG A 516 -33.59 -9.59 -32.13
CA ARG A 516 -33.74 -10.12 -30.77
C ARG A 516 -34.38 -11.51 -30.80
N GLU A 517 -35.36 -11.69 -31.69
CA GLU A 517 -36.00 -12.99 -31.87
C GLU A 517 -35.05 -14.01 -32.50
N ILE A 518 -34.24 -13.57 -33.47
CA ILE A 518 -33.18 -14.41 -34.05
C ILE A 518 -32.25 -14.87 -32.94
N TRP A 519 -31.72 -13.93 -32.15
CA TRP A 519 -30.83 -14.25 -31.03
C TRP A 519 -31.45 -15.27 -30.07
N ARG A 520 -32.66 -15.00 -29.58
CA ARG A 520 -33.34 -15.87 -28.60
C ARG A 520 -33.54 -17.28 -29.15
N ASN A 521 -33.96 -17.40 -30.40
CA ASN A 521 -34.29 -18.70 -30.99
C ASN A 521 -33.03 -19.50 -31.33
N THR A 522 -31.96 -18.84 -31.79
CA THR A 522 -30.64 -19.47 -31.98
C THR A 522 -30.05 -19.97 -30.66
N TYR A 523 -30.30 -19.26 -29.55
CA TYR A 523 -29.79 -19.65 -28.23
C TYR A 523 -30.66 -20.71 -27.53
N ALA A 524 -31.98 -20.71 -27.75
CA ALA A 524 -32.94 -21.52 -26.99
C ALA A 524 -33.39 -22.80 -27.69
N THR A 525 -33.22 -22.92 -29.00
CA THR A 525 -33.72 -24.06 -29.77
C THR A 525 -32.61 -24.50 -30.71
N LEU A 526 -32.20 -25.78 -30.66
CA LEU A 526 -31.29 -26.43 -31.61
C LEU A 526 -31.85 -26.49 -33.05
N SER A 527 -32.77 -25.58 -33.38
CA SER A 527 -33.43 -25.45 -34.67
C SER A 527 -32.48 -24.78 -35.66
N HIS A 528 -32.50 -25.30 -36.88
CA HIS A 528 -31.95 -24.68 -38.09
C HIS A 528 -32.12 -23.15 -38.01
N GLY A 529 -31.01 -22.43 -37.80
CA GLY A 529 -31.04 -20.97 -37.66
C GLY A 529 -31.64 -20.31 -38.89
N LEU A 530 -32.03 -19.03 -38.80
CA LEU A 530 -32.64 -18.27 -39.90
C LEU A 530 -31.97 -18.55 -41.26
N PHE A 531 -30.63 -18.53 -41.28
CA PHE A 531 -29.86 -18.74 -42.50
C PHE A 531 -30.04 -20.14 -43.10
N ASP A 532 -29.94 -21.15 -42.26
CA ASP A 532 -30.10 -22.55 -42.66
C ASP A 532 -31.53 -22.84 -43.14
N TRP A 533 -32.53 -22.35 -42.41
CA TRP A 533 -33.94 -22.50 -42.81
C TRP A 533 -34.21 -21.87 -44.18
N VAL A 534 -33.76 -20.64 -44.42
CA VAL A 534 -34.00 -19.92 -45.68
C VAL A 534 -33.29 -20.62 -46.84
N ASN A 535 -32.00 -20.96 -46.68
CA ASN A 535 -31.22 -21.60 -47.72
C ASN A 535 -31.79 -22.99 -48.07
N THR A 536 -32.13 -23.79 -47.05
CA THR A 536 -32.66 -25.13 -47.23
C THR A 536 -34.03 -25.11 -47.90
N ASN A 537 -34.97 -24.27 -47.45
CA ASN A 537 -36.30 -24.17 -48.07
C ASN A 537 -36.26 -23.58 -49.49
N ALA A 538 -35.39 -22.59 -49.74
CA ALA A 538 -35.17 -22.09 -51.08
C ALA A 538 -34.63 -23.17 -52.01
N TRP A 539 -33.66 -23.97 -51.55
CA TRP A 539 -33.11 -25.08 -52.31
C TRP A 539 -34.18 -26.11 -52.69
N TYR A 540 -34.99 -26.57 -51.73
CA TYR A 540 -36.06 -27.54 -52.01
C TYR A 540 -37.09 -26.99 -53.01
N LYS A 541 -37.61 -25.78 -52.80
CA LYS A 541 -38.63 -25.21 -53.70
C LYS A 541 -38.09 -24.89 -55.10
N LEU A 542 -36.84 -24.46 -55.22
CA LEU A 542 -36.20 -24.26 -56.53
C LEU A 542 -36.05 -25.61 -57.26
N LYS A 543 -35.60 -26.65 -56.55
CA LYS A 543 -35.47 -28.00 -57.08
C LYS A 543 -36.81 -28.59 -57.54
N GLU A 544 -37.86 -28.48 -56.72
CA GLU A 544 -39.22 -28.91 -57.06
C GLU A 544 -39.77 -28.20 -58.30
N ALA A 545 -39.41 -26.94 -58.50
CA ALA A 545 -39.81 -26.15 -59.65
C ALA A 545 -38.99 -26.41 -60.92
N GLY A 546 -38.01 -27.32 -60.86
CA GLY A 546 -37.09 -27.64 -61.96
C GLY A 546 -36.07 -26.53 -62.25
N ILE A 547 -35.78 -25.67 -61.27
CA ILE A 547 -34.79 -24.59 -61.43
C ILE A 547 -33.43 -25.13 -60.99
N GLU A 548 -32.50 -25.17 -61.94
CA GLU A 548 -31.16 -25.66 -61.72
C GLU A 548 -30.27 -24.62 -61.02
N ILE A 549 -29.49 -25.08 -60.04
CA ILE A 549 -28.40 -24.32 -59.44
C ILE A 549 -27.13 -24.71 -60.20
N PRO A 550 -26.55 -23.79 -61.00
CA PRO A 550 -25.48 -24.14 -61.92
C PRO A 550 -24.17 -24.34 -61.17
N PHE A 551 -23.40 -25.33 -61.60
CA PHE A 551 -21.96 -25.36 -61.33
C PHE A 551 -21.26 -24.26 -62.15
N PRO A 552 -20.02 -23.86 -61.79
CA PRO A 552 -19.21 -22.99 -62.63
C PRO A 552 -19.15 -23.50 -64.07
N GLN A 553 -19.55 -22.67 -65.04
CA GLN A 553 -19.61 -23.01 -66.46
C GLN A 553 -18.36 -22.46 -67.17
N GLN A 554 -17.81 -23.22 -68.11
CA GLN A 554 -16.67 -22.81 -68.93
C GLN A 554 -16.84 -23.27 -70.37
N ASP A 555 -16.69 -22.36 -71.31
CA ASP A 555 -16.56 -22.69 -72.72
C ASP A 555 -15.09 -22.95 -73.05
N LEU A 556 -14.77 -24.20 -73.40
CA LEU A 556 -13.42 -24.61 -73.78
C LEU A 556 -13.26 -24.59 -75.30
N TRP A 557 -12.52 -23.61 -75.81
CA TRP A 557 -12.12 -23.59 -77.21
C TRP A 557 -10.76 -24.27 -77.39
N PHE A 558 -10.73 -25.35 -78.16
CA PHE A 558 -9.50 -26.08 -78.46
C PHE A 558 -8.89 -25.60 -79.78
N ARG A 559 -7.61 -25.20 -79.74
CA ARG A 559 -6.88 -24.69 -80.92
C ARG A 559 -6.65 -25.75 -82.00
N ASN A 560 -6.55 -27.02 -81.60
CA ASN A 560 -6.33 -28.15 -82.50
C ASN A 560 -7.52 -29.11 -82.45
N SER A 561 -7.69 -29.92 -83.50
CA SER A 561 -8.73 -30.95 -83.56
C SER A 561 -8.62 -31.90 -82.35
N LEU A 562 -9.73 -32.06 -81.64
CA LEU A 562 -9.78 -32.87 -80.43
C LEU A 562 -10.00 -34.35 -80.80
N LYS A 563 -8.99 -35.19 -80.60
CA LYS A 563 -9.13 -36.65 -80.70
C LYS A 563 -9.67 -37.20 -79.39
N VAL A 564 -10.92 -37.67 -79.39
CA VAL A 564 -11.50 -38.43 -78.27
C VAL A 564 -11.21 -39.91 -78.50
N VAL A 565 -10.43 -40.52 -77.60
CA VAL A 565 -10.23 -41.98 -77.57
C VAL A 565 -11.09 -42.53 -76.44
N LEU A 566 -12.05 -43.38 -76.77
CA LEU A 566 -12.85 -44.11 -75.77
C LEU A 566 -12.15 -45.44 -75.49
N GLU A 567 -11.67 -45.64 -74.26
CA GLU A 567 -11.05 -46.89 -73.80
C GLU A 567 -12.03 -47.69 -72.92
N LYS A 568 -11.95 -49.02 -72.98
CA LYS A 568 -12.60 -49.92 -72.01
C LYS A 568 -11.86 -49.88 -70.67
N GLU A 569 -12.49 -50.40 -69.61
CA GLU A 569 -11.86 -50.55 -68.29
C GLU A 569 -10.57 -51.41 -68.30
N ASP A 570 -10.34 -52.20 -69.36
CA ASP A 570 -9.11 -52.98 -69.57
C ASP A 570 -8.03 -52.25 -70.40
N GLY A 571 -8.24 -50.97 -70.72
CA GLY A 571 -7.29 -50.13 -71.48
C GLY A 571 -7.30 -50.36 -72.99
N THR A 572 -8.24 -51.14 -73.52
CA THR A 572 -8.34 -51.35 -74.98
C THR A 572 -9.29 -50.33 -75.63
N PRO A 573 -8.93 -49.70 -76.77
CA PRO A 573 -9.76 -48.70 -77.42
C PRO A 573 -11.02 -49.32 -78.05
N LEU A 574 -12.20 -48.75 -77.75
CA LEU A 574 -13.52 -49.18 -78.24
C LEU A 574 -13.80 -48.73 -79.67
N ALA A 575 -13.41 -47.49 -80.01
CA ALA A 575 -13.41 -46.91 -81.37
C ALA A 575 -12.83 -45.48 -81.31
N VAL A 576 -12.20 -45.02 -82.40
CA VAL A 576 -11.77 -43.63 -82.58
C VAL A 576 -12.78 -42.93 -83.49
N PHE A 577 -13.42 -41.86 -83.01
CA PHE A 577 -14.32 -41.03 -83.81
C PHE A 577 -13.64 -39.69 -84.12
N ASP A 578 -13.27 -39.47 -85.37
CA ASP A 578 -12.95 -38.12 -85.88
C ASP A 578 -14.26 -37.46 -86.33
N LYS A 579 -14.67 -36.35 -85.70
CA LYS A 579 -15.72 -35.50 -86.27
C LYS A 579 -15.14 -34.74 -87.46
N PRO A 580 -15.79 -34.72 -88.64
CA PRO A 580 -15.33 -33.91 -89.76
C PRO A 580 -15.50 -32.42 -89.45
N ASN A 581 -14.58 -31.63 -90.01
CA ASN A 581 -14.48 -30.17 -89.87
C ASN A 581 -15.84 -29.47 -90.00
N LEU A 582 -16.14 -28.56 -89.05
CA LEU A 582 -17.12 -27.49 -89.27
C LEU A 582 -16.67 -26.66 -90.50
N PRO A 583 -17.59 -26.22 -91.37
CA PRO A 583 -17.22 -25.46 -92.56
C PRO A 583 -16.49 -24.18 -92.18
N GLN A 584 -15.32 -23.95 -92.80
CA GLN A 584 -14.58 -22.70 -92.70
C GLN A 584 -15.43 -21.57 -93.31
N LYS A 585 -15.55 -20.45 -92.61
CA LYS A 585 -16.02 -19.19 -93.18
C LYS A 585 -15.13 -18.85 -94.38
N GLU A 586 -15.73 -18.73 -95.57
CA GLU A 586 -15.08 -18.08 -96.70
C GLU A 586 -14.82 -16.61 -96.37
N ASP A 587 -13.59 -16.18 -96.63
CA ASP A 587 -13.12 -14.80 -96.48
C ASP A 587 -13.80 -13.88 -97.51
N GLU A 588 -14.87 -13.19 -97.11
CA GLU A 588 -15.28 -11.95 -97.77
C GLU A 588 -14.34 -10.81 -97.33
N ASN A 589 -13.16 -10.74 -97.95
CA ASN A 589 -12.41 -9.49 -98.00
C ASN A 589 -11.49 -9.48 -99.23
N ASN A 590 -12.12 -9.28 -100.39
CA ASN A 590 -11.38 -8.77 -101.54
C ASN A 590 -12.27 -7.91 -102.45
N THR A 591 -12.62 -6.70 -101.97
CA THR A 591 -12.74 -5.53 -102.86
C THR A 591 -12.81 -4.24 -102.06
N ARG A 592 -11.80 -3.38 -102.28
CA ARG A 592 -11.77 -1.91 -102.22
C ARG A 592 -10.60 -1.35 -101.41
N GLU A 593 -9.40 -1.48 -101.98
CA GLU A 593 -8.54 -0.30 -102.12
C GLU A 593 -8.93 0.39 -103.43
N GLY A 594 -9.21 1.69 -103.39
CA GLY A 594 -9.51 2.47 -104.58
C GLY A 594 -10.14 3.82 -104.31
N ASN A 595 -9.27 4.84 -104.28
CA ASN A 595 -9.49 6.29 -104.41
C ASN A 595 -9.77 7.14 -103.15
N LYS A 596 -8.78 8.02 -102.90
CA LYS A 596 -8.86 9.47 -102.65
C LYS A 596 -9.96 10.01 -101.74
#